data_AF-A0A7X7XKV1-F1
#
_entry.id   AF-A0A7X7XKV1-F1
#
_cell.length_a   1.000
_cell.length_b   1.000
_cell.length_c   1.000
_cell.angle_alpha   90.00
_cell.angle_beta   90.00
_cell.angle_gamma   90.00
#
_symmetry.space_group_name_H-M   'P 1'
#
loop_
_entity.id
_entity.type
_entity.pdbx_description
1 polymer ?
#
loop_
_entity_poly.entity_id
_entity_poly.type
_entity_poly.pdbx_seq_one_letter_code
_entity_poly.pdbx_strand_id
1 'polypeptide(L)'
;MEWALALVLVVTIAVVGWWWRRRAAAPRVPDTFEELLAGGAELAVLNERYGDAPGAPFPGPRARAWAYGVLHSEGVDADADPRYAADLLRRAEPRLSRAAAAALVRAML
;
A
#
# COMPACT_ATOMS: atom_id res chain seq x y z
N MET A 1 0.63 18.07 40.90
CA MET A 1 0.71 16.79 40.15
C MET A 1 -0.49 16.57 39.23
N GLU A 2 -1.63 17.22 39.46
CA GLU A 2 -2.89 17.00 38.72
C GLU A 2 -2.86 17.51 37.27
N TRP A 3 -2.13 18.61 37.03
CA TRP A 3 -1.97 19.19 35.69
C TRP A 3 -1.21 18.28 34.70
N ALA A 4 -0.28 17.46 35.20
CA ALA A 4 0.46 16.52 34.38
C ALA A 4 -0.45 15.38 33.86
N LEU A 5 -1.38 14.91 34.70
CA LEU A 5 -2.34 13.87 34.32
C LEU A 5 -3.35 14.38 33.28
N ALA A 6 -3.82 15.62 33.44
CA ALA A 6 -4.70 16.25 32.45
C ALA A 6 -4.01 16.40 31.07
N LEU A 7 -2.74 16.78 31.07
CA LEU A 7 -1.97 16.97 29.83
C LEU A 7 -1.70 15.63 29.13
N VAL A 8 -1.35 14.58 29.90
CA VAL A 8 -1.18 13.23 29.36
C VAL A 8 -2.48 12.70 28.76
N LEU A 9 -3.63 12.95 29.40
CA LEU A 9 -4.93 12.52 28.88
C LEU A 9 -5.24 13.20 27.53
N VAL A 10 -5.04 14.52 27.43
CA VAL A 10 -5.28 15.29 26.19
C VAL A 10 -4.37 14.82 25.06
N VAL A 11 -3.08 14.61 25.35
CA VAL A 11 -2.12 14.07 24.37
C VAL A 11 -2.53 12.67 23.93
N THR A 12 -2.96 11.81 24.85
CA THR A 12 -3.40 10.44 24.52
C THR A 12 -4.63 10.47 23.61
N ILE A 13 -5.62 11.31 23.91
CA ILE A 13 -6.83 11.48 23.08
C ILE A 13 -6.46 12.03 21.70
N ALA A 14 -5.54 13.00 21.62
CA ALA A 14 -5.07 13.56 20.36
C ALA A 14 -4.31 12.53 19.51
N VAL A 15 -3.43 11.73 20.11
CA VAL A 15 -2.69 10.66 19.45
C VAL A 15 -3.62 9.55 18.96
N VAL A 16 -4.57 9.12 19.80
CA VAL A 16 -5.57 8.12 19.41
C VAL A 16 -6.45 8.66 18.28
N GLY A 17 -6.97 9.89 18.38
CA GLY A 17 -7.77 10.51 17.34
C GLY A 17 -7.02 10.70 16.02
N TRP A 18 -5.74 11.06 16.09
CA TRP A 18 -4.86 11.14 14.93
C TRP A 18 -4.60 9.78 14.29
N TRP A 19 -4.39 8.75 15.11
CA TRP A 19 -4.18 7.38 14.65
C TRP A 19 -5.44 6.78 14.01
N TRP A 20 -6.62 7.05 14.56
CA TRP A 20 -7.91 6.68 13.97
C TRP A 20 -8.17 7.42 12.66
N ARG A 21 -7.87 8.72 12.56
CA ARG A 21 -7.93 9.45 11.28
C ARG A 21 -6.98 8.88 10.23
N ARG A 22 -5.78 8.46 10.63
CA ARG A 22 -4.84 7.78 9.71
C ARG A 22 -5.35 6.41 9.26
N ARG A 23 -6.07 5.68 10.12
CA ARG A 23 -6.74 4.41 9.74
C ARG A 23 -8.00 4.60 8.90
N ALA A 24 -8.66 5.76 9.00
CA ALA A 24 -9.85 6.09 8.22
C ALA A 24 -9.57 6.39 6.74
N ALA A 25 -8.31 6.42 6.31
CA ALA A 25 -7.95 6.17 4.91
C ALA A 25 -8.09 4.68 4.58
N ALA A 26 -9.24 4.10 4.96
CA ALA A 26 -9.59 2.74 4.60
C ALA A 26 -9.57 2.67 3.06
N PRO A 27 -9.01 1.60 2.47
CA PRO A 27 -9.18 1.36 1.05
C PRO A 27 -10.67 1.46 0.76
N ARG A 28 -11.04 2.34 -0.19
CA ARG A 28 -12.42 2.53 -0.63
C ARG A 28 -12.95 1.13 -0.95
N VAL A 29 -13.96 0.67 -0.20
CA VAL A 29 -14.66 -0.55 -0.55
C VAL A 29 -15.31 -0.24 -1.90
N PRO A 30 -15.12 -1.07 -2.94
CA PRO A 30 -15.76 -0.85 -4.23
C PRO A 30 -17.26 -0.78 -3.99
N ASP A 31 -17.87 0.37 -4.28
CA ASP A 31 -19.28 0.61 -3.98
C ASP A 31 -20.18 -0.08 -5.03
N THR A 32 -19.57 -0.59 -6.12
CA THR A 32 -20.24 -1.30 -7.20
C THR A 32 -19.53 -2.60 -7.59
N PHE A 33 -20.31 -3.56 -8.07
CA PHE A 33 -19.80 -4.82 -8.63
C PHE A 33 -18.88 -4.59 -9.83
N GLU A 34 -19.17 -3.57 -10.64
CA GLU A 34 -18.33 -3.13 -11.76
C GLU A 34 -16.97 -2.62 -11.32
N GLU A 35 -16.87 -1.82 -10.24
CA GLU A 35 -15.58 -1.41 -9.69
C GLU A 35 -14.79 -2.59 -9.13
N LEU A 36 -15.48 -3.56 -8.53
CA LEU A 36 -14.86 -4.76 -7.99
C LEU A 36 -14.29 -5.66 -9.11
N LEU A 37 -15.04 -5.81 -10.21
CA LEU A 37 -14.58 -6.50 -11.41
C LEU A 37 -13.47 -5.75 -12.13
N ALA A 38 -13.58 -4.43 -12.28
CA ALA A 38 -12.57 -3.59 -12.90
C ALA A 38 -11.24 -3.65 -12.13
N GLY A 39 -11.30 -3.60 -10.80
CA GLY A 39 -10.13 -3.79 -9.94
C GLY A 39 -9.52 -5.18 -10.10
N GLY A 40 -10.34 -6.24 -10.13
CA GLY A 40 -9.87 -7.60 -10.38
C GLY A 40 -9.20 -7.77 -11.75
N ALA A 41 -9.78 -7.19 -12.80
CA ALA A 41 -9.25 -7.22 -14.15
C ALA A 41 -7.91 -6.47 -14.26
N GLU A 42 -7.79 -5.29 -13.62
CA GLU A 42 -6.54 -4.53 -13.57
C GLU A 42 -5.41 -5.37 -12.93
N LEU A 43 -5.70 -6.00 -11.79
CA LEU A 43 -4.73 -6.84 -11.07
C LEU A 43 -4.33 -8.09 -11.85
N ALA A 44 -5.28 -8.71 -12.58
CA ALA A 44 -4.99 -9.83 -13.46
C ALA A 44 -4.07 -9.43 -14.62
N VAL A 45 -4.34 -8.28 -15.26
CA VAL A 45 -3.48 -7.72 -16.32
C VAL A 45 -2.08 -7.39 -15.79
N LEU A 46 -1.97 -6.89 -14.56
CA LEU A 46 -0.67 -6.64 -13.93
C LEU A 46 0.09 -7.94 -13.65
N ASN A 47 -0.57 -8.98 -13.13
CA ASN A 47 0.07 -10.29 -12.95
C ASN A 47 0.56 -10.86 -14.28
N GLU A 48 -0.25 -10.81 -15.33
CA GLU A 48 0.16 -11.26 -16.66
C GLU A 48 1.34 -10.45 -17.21
N ARG A 49 1.38 -9.13 -16.97
CA ARG A 49 2.51 -8.27 -17.34
C ARG A 49 3.81 -8.70 -16.67
N TYR A 50 3.76 -9.04 -15.39
CA TYR A 50 4.94 -9.54 -14.67
C TYR A 50 5.25 -11.01 -15.00
N GLY A 51 4.41 -11.67 -15.79
CA GLY A 51 4.54 -13.08 -16.16
C GLY A 51 4.11 -14.04 -15.04
N ASP A 52 3.30 -13.59 -14.09
CA ASP A 52 2.68 -14.45 -13.09
C ASP A 52 1.54 -15.27 -13.74
N ALA A 53 1.22 -16.42 -13.14
CA ALA A 53 0.23 -17.33 -13.71
C ALA A 53 -1.16 -16.66 -13.79
N PRO A 54 -1.93 -16.90 -14.87
CA PRO A 54 -3.28 -16.37 -15.00
C PRO A 54 -4.17 -16.87 -13.84
N GLY A 55 -4.87 -15.94 -13.19
CA GLY A 55 -5.70 -16.23 -12.01
C GLY A 55 -4.95 -16.27 -10.68
N ALA A 56 -3.63 -16.09 -10.67
CA ALA A 56 -2.90 -15.91 -9.41
C ALA A 56 -3.36 -14.63 -8.70
N PRO A 57 -3.39 -14.59 -7.36
CA PRO A 57 -3.66 -13.37 -6.62
C PRO A 57 -2.52 -12.36 -6.84
N PHE A 58 -2.87 -11.09 -7.07
CA PHE A 58 -1.88 -10.01 -7.11
C PHE A 58 -1.58 -9.53 -5.67
N PRO A 59 -0.32 -9.22 -5.33
CA PRO A 59 0.88 -9.33 -6.17
C PRO A 59 1.43 -10.76 -6.21
N GLY A 60 1.67 -11.26 -7.43
CA GLY A 60 2.33 -12.54 -7.67
C GLY A 60 3.84 -12.52 -7.41
N PRO A 61 4.50 -13.70 -7.41
CA PRO A 61 5.93 -13.82 -7.13
C PRO A 61 6.83 -12.95 -8.04
N ARG A 62 6.52 -12.85 -9.34
CA ARG A 62 7.33 -12.05 -10.26
C ARG A 62 7.10 -10.56 -10.06
N ALA A 63 5.86 -10.14 -9.81
CA ALA A 63 5.56 -8.75 -9.45
C ALA A 63 6.32 -8.30 -8.18
N ARG A 64 6.41 -9.18 -7.17
CA ARG A 64 7.18 -8.92 -5.95
C ARG A 64 8.68 -8.85 -6.23
N ALA A 65 9.22 -9.78 -7.02
CA ALA A 65 10.64 -9.79 -7.37
C ALA A 65 11.05 -8.53 -8.14
N TRP A 66 10.21 -8.09 -9.08
CA TRP A 66 10.41 -6.81 -9.78
C TRP A 66 10.44 -5.64 -8.80
N ALA A 67 9.44 -5.53 -7.94
CA ALA A 67 9.35 -4.40 -7.01
C ALA A 67 10.50 -4.40 -5.99
N TYR A 68 10.92 -5.57 -5.50
CA TYR A 68 12.13 -5.69 -4.68
C TYR A 68 13.38 -5.20 -5.42
N GLY A 69 13.55 -5.57 -6.69
CA GLY A 69 14.67 -5.12 -7.51
C GLY A 69 14.70 -3.59 -7.68
N VAL A 70 13.55 -2.95 -7.89
CA VAL A 70 13.44 -1.49 -7.99
C VAL A 70 13.82 -0.82 -6.66
N LEU A 71 13.22 -1.27 -5.55
CA LEU A 71 13.49 -0.67 -4.23
C LEU A 71 14.94 -0.88 -3.80
N HIS A 72 15.49 -2.08 -4.03
CA HIS A 72 16.87 -2.41 -3.71
C HIS A 72 17.87 -1.54 -4.49
N SER A 73 17.62 -1.32 -5.79
CA SER A 73 18.51 -0.50 -6.63
C SER A 73 18.60 0.95 -6.16
N GLU A 74 17.52 1.45 -5.53
CA GLU A 74 17.44 2.82 -4.98
C GLU A 74 17.77 2.87 -3.48
N GLY A 75 18.16 1.74 -2.88
CA GLY A 75 18.48 1.65 -1.44
C GLY A 75 17.29 1.93 -0.52
N VAL A 76 16.06 1.72 -0.99
CA VAL A 76 14.84 2.01 -0.25
C VAL A 76 14.38 0.78 0.51
N ASP A 77 14.19 0.96 1.82
CA ASP A 77 13.54 -0.01 2.67
C ASP A 77 12.01 0.25 2.72
N ALA A 78 11.24 -0.73 2.27
CA ALA A 78 9.79 -0.67 2.25
C ALA A 78 9.17 -0.56 3.66
N ASP A 79 9.82 -1.14 4.67
CA ASP A 79 9.37 -1.09 6.07
C ASP A 79 9.60 0.29 6.69
N ALA A 80 10.73 0.93 6.34
CA ALA A 80 11.09 2.24 6.87
C ALA A 80 10.23 3.37 6.28
N ASP A 81 9.96 3.36 4.97
CA ASP A 81 9.07 4.33 4.32
C ASP A 81 8.19 3.69 3.22
N PRO A 82 7.04 3.11 3.61
CA PRO A 82 6.15 2.42 2.67
C PRO A 82 5.48 3.37 1.67
N ARG A 83 5.36 4.67 1.99
CA ARG A 83 4.76 5.65 1.06
C ARG A 83 5.75 6.03 -0.01
N TYR A 84 6.98 6.31 0.39
CA TYR A 84 8.06 6.60 -0.56
C TYR A 84 8.34 5.40 -1.47
N ALA A 85 8.36 4.18 -0.92
CA ALA A 85 8.47 2.95 -1.70
C ALA A 85 7.37 2.83 -2.77
N ALA A 86 6.10 3.07 -2.39
CA ALA A 86 4.98 3.01 -3.35
C ALA A 86 5.10 4.09 -4.45
N ASP A 87 5.51 5.31 -4.11
CA ASP A 87 5.71 6.38 -5.09
C ASP A 87 6.93 6.12 -5.99
N LEU A 88 7.97 5.45 -5.48
CA LEU A 88 9.12 5.00 -6.27
C LEU A 88 8.70 3.93 -7.29
N LEU A 89 7.92 2.93 -6.89
CA LEU A 89 7.40 1.90 -7.80
C LEU A 89 6.54 2.49 -8.92
N ARG A 90 5.73 3.52 -8.63
CA ARG A 90 4.93 4.22 -9.65
C ARG A 90 5.75 5.09 -10.59
N ARG A 91 6.90 5.60 -10.13
CA ARG A 91 7.84 6.31 -11.01
C ARG A 91 8.56 5.34 -11.95
N ALA A 92 8.89 4.14 -11.46
CA ALA A 92 9.51 3.09 -12.26
C ALA A 92 8.52 2.47 -13.28
N GLU A 93 7.25 2.32 -12.92
CA GLU A 93 6.19 1.84 -13.80
C GLU A 93 4.98 2.81 -13.78
N PRO A 94 4.92 3.78 -14.72
CA PRO A 94 3.85 4.78 -14.76
C PRO A 94 2.44 4.20 -14.95
N ARG A 95 2.33 2.98 -15.49
CA ARG A 95 1.05 2.28 -15.64
C ARG A 95 0.60 1.56 -14.35
N LEU A 96 1.42 1.57 -13.30
CA LEU A 96 1.07 0.99 -12.01
C LEU A 96 0.13 1.93 -11.25
N SER A 97 -1.07 1.45 -10.93
CA SER A 97 -2.00 2.23 -10.11
C SER A 97 -1.47 2.37 -8.69
N ARG A 98 -1.99 3.39 -7.99
CA ARG A 98 -1.64 3.63 -6.59
C ARG A 98 -2.03 2.46 -5.68
N ALA A 99 -3.16 1.83 -5.98
CA ALA A 99 -3.63 0.66 -5.23
C ALA A 99 -2.70 -0.54 -5.43
N ALA A 100 -2.30 -0.83 -6.67
CA ALA A 100 -1.37 -1.91 -6.98
C ALA A 100 0.01 -1.69 -6.38
N ALA A 101 0.55 -0.46 -6.43
CA ALA A 101 1.82 -0.13 -5.78
C ALA A 101 1.76 -0.32 -4.25
N ALA A 102 0.67 0.11 -3.62
CA ALA A 102 0.46 -0.11 -2.19
C ALA A 102 0.30 -1.59 -1.83
N ALA A 103 -0.35 -2.39 -2.70
CA ALA A 103 -0.47 -3.83 -2.51
C ALA A 103 0.88 -4.54 -2.61
N LEU A 104 1.75 -4.11 -3.54
CA LEU A 104 3.12 -4.60 -3.65
C LEU A 104 3.94 -4.32 -2.40
N VAL A 105 3.96 -3.07 -1.95
CA VAL A 105 4.67 -2.68 -0.71
C VAL A 105 4.14 -3.48 0.48
N ARG A 106 2.82 -3.57 0.66
CA ARG A 106 2.21 -4.33 1.77
C ARG A 106 2.56 -5.81 1.75
N ALA A 107 2.79 -6.40 0.57
CA ALA A 107 3.16 -7.81 0.47
C ALA A 107 4.63 -8.08 0.83
N MET A 108 5.42 -7.04 1.14
CA MET A 108 6.84 -7.12 1.52
C MET A 108 7.08 -6.79 3.00
N LEU A 109 6.10 -6.19 3.68
CA LEU A 109 6.09 -5.97 5.14
C LEU A 109 5.66 -7.26 5.86
#